data_AF-W1YTV0-F1
#
_entry.id   AF-W1YTV0-F1
#
_cell.length_a   1.000
_cell.length_b   1.000
_cell.length_c   1.000
_cell.angle_alpha   90.00
_cell.angle_beta   90.00
_cell.angle_gamma   90.00
#
_symmetry.space_group_name_H-M   'P 1'
#
loop_
_entity.id
_entity.type
_entity.pdbx_description
1 polymer ?
#
loop_
_entity_poly.entity_id
_entity_poly.type
_entity_poly.pdbx_seq_one_letter_code
_entity_poly.pdbx_strand_id
1 'polypeptide(L)'
;MNRQKPYTLYVMLVLAALWIAFFLCAPYIAPFDPETTNIADRLQDISSTHLLGTDQLGRDVWSRILYGGKASLGIAFNIIGISGAIGIAIGGLAG
;
A
#
# COMPACT_ATOMS: atom_id res chain seq x y z
N MET A 1 15.38 -28.54 12.59
CA MET A 1 15.67 -27.98 11.25
C MET A 1 14.37 -27.98 10.44
N ASN A 2 13.58 -26.91 10.57
CA ASN A 2 12.28 -26.80 9.89
C ASN A 2 12.50 -26.65 8.38
N ARG A 3 12.28 -27.72 7.61
CA ARG A 3 12.22 -27.63 6.15
C ARG A 3 10.98 -26.79 5.81
N GLN A 4 11.17 -25.50 5.54
CA GLN A 4 10.14 -24.64 4.97
C GLN A 4 9.67 -25.34 3.70
N LYS A 5 8.41 -25.79 3.70
CA LYS A 5 7.85 -26.48 2.54
C LYS A 5 7.70 -25.44 1.42
N PRO A 6 8.04 -25.77 0.17
CA PRO A 6 8.17 -24.79 -0.91
C PRO A 6 6.87 -24.02 -1.18
N TYR A 7 5.70 -24.60 -0.86
CA TYR A 7 4.41 -23.92 -1.01
C TYR A 7 4.29 -22.64 -0.17
N THR A 8 4.97 -22.54 0.98
CA THR A 8 4.90 -21.34 1.82
C THR A 8 5.44 -20.11 1.08
N LEU A 9 6.53 -20.27 0.34
CA LEU A 9 7.11 -19.20 -0.49
C LEU A 9 6.15 -18.80 -1.62
N TYR A 10 5.56 -19.77 -2.31
CA TYR A 10 4.57 -19.48 -3.37
C TYR A 10 3.37 -18.72 -2.83
N VAL A 11 2.82 -19.12 -1.68
CA VAL A 11 1.70 -18.43 -1.04
C VAL A 11 2.06 -16.98 -0.70
N MET A 12 3.24 -16.75 -0.11
CA MET A 12 3.72 -15.41 0.20
C MET A 12 3.89 -14.53 -1.04
N LEU A 13 4.47 -15.07 -2.12
CA LEU A 13 4.64 -14.34 -3.38
C LEU A 13 3.31 -13.99 -4.04
N VAL A 14 2.36 -14.92 -4.07
CA VAL A 14 1.02 -14.69 -4.61
C VAL A 14 0.30 -13.61 -3.81
N LEU A 15 0.32 -13.69 -2.48
CA LEU A 15 -0.27 -12.66 -1.63
C LEU A 15 0.36 -11.30 -1.87
N ALA A 16 1.70 -11.22 -1.91
CA ALA A 16 2.41 -9.97 -2.18
C ALA A 16 2.01 -9.38 -3.54
N ALA A 17 1.96 -10.20 -4.60
CA ALA A 17 1.53 -9.77 -5.93
C ALA A 17 0.09 -9.25 -5.94
N LEU A 18 -0.83 -9.92 -5.22
CA LEU A 18 -2.21 -9.48 -5.08
C LEU A 18 -2.32 -8.11 -4.38
N TRP A 19 -1.61 -7.91 -3.28
CA TRP A 19 -1.58 -6.61 -2.59
C TRP A 19 -0.99 -5.50 -3.46
N ILE A 20 0.09 -5.78 -4.19
CA ILE A 20 0.68 -4.82 -5.12
C ILE A 20 -0.32 -4.43 -6.21
N ALA A 21 -0.97 -5.41 -6.84
CA ALA A 21 -1.99 -5.15 -7.86
C ALA A 21 -3.16 -4.33 -7.28
N PHE A 22 -3.64 -4.71 -6.10
CA PHE A 22 -4.74 -4.04 -5.42
C PHE A 22 -4.46 -2.56 -5.16
N PHE A 23 -3.27 -2.22 -4.63
CA PHE A 23 -2.90 -0.83 -4.37
C PHE A 23 -2.56 -0.04 -5.64
N LEU A 24 -1.96 -0.66 -6.67
CA LEU A 24 -1.71 0.01 -7.95
C LEU A 24 -3.03 0.37 -8.66
N CYS A 25 -4.05 -0.48 -8.51
CA CYS A 25 -5.39 -0.23 -9.03
C CYS A 25 -6.19 0.81 -8.24
N ALA A 26 -5.64 1.42 -7.17
CA ALA A 26 -6.33 2.42 -6.34
C ALA A 26 -7.13 3.47 -7.13
N PRO A 27 -6.64 4.09 -8.22
CA PRO A 27 -7.40 5.10 -8.98
C PRO A 27 -8.69 4.58 -9.63
N TYR A 28 -8.84 3.26 -9.80
CA TYR A 28 -9.99 2.64 -10.43
C TYR A 28 -10.99 2.08 -9.42
N ILE A 29 -10.54 1.78 -8.19
CA ILE A 29 -11.36 1.13 -7.15
C ILE A 29 -11.64 2.04 -5.95
N ALA A 30 -11.02 3.22 -5.88
CA ALA A 30 -11.34 4.25 -4.92
C ALA A 30 -12.53 5.10 -5.43
N PRO A 31 -13.64 5.20 -4.68
CA PRO A 31 -14.80 5.99 -5.07
C PRO A 31 -14.59 7.50 -4.92
N PHE A 32 -13.66 7.94 -4.06
CA PHE A 32 -13.41 9.36 -3.79
C PHE A 32 -11.92 9.70 -3.86
N ASP A 33 -11.63 10.99 -4.02
CA ASP A 33 -10.29 11.53 -3.86
C ASP A 33 -9.87 11.44 -2.38
N PRO A 34 -8.73 10.79 -2.05
CA PRO A 34 -8.28 10.57 -0.67
C PRO A 34 -8.00 11.85 0.14
N GLU A 35 -7.78 13.00 -0.52
CA GLU A 35 -7.47 14.26 0.16
C GLU A 35 -8.67 15.21 0.25
N THR A 36 -9.79 14.88 -0.41
CA THR A 36 -11.00 15.69 -0.35
C THR A 36 -11.61 15.68 1.05
N THR A 37 -11.62 16.84 1.68
CA THR A 37 -12.07 17.04 3.07
C THR A 37 -13.51 17.56 3.07
N ASN A 38 -14.43 16.85 3.75
CA ASN A 38 -15.79 17.33 3.98
C ASN A 38 -16.15 17.34 5.47
N ILE A 39 -16.17 18.53 6.08
CA ILE A 39 -16.46 18.69 7.51
C ILE A 39 -17.86 18.19 7.89
N ALA A 40 -18.83 18.28 6.98
CA ALA A 40 -20.19 17.81 7.24
C ALA A 40 -20.24 16.29 7.43
N ASP A 41 -19.37 15.56 6.75
CA ASP A 41 -19.33 14.10 6.75
C ASP A 41 -18.26 13.57 7.71
N ARG A 42 -17.91 14.28 8.78
CA ARG A 42 -16.93 13.80 9.76
C ARG A 42 -17.44 12.63 10.57
N LEU A 43 -16.57 11.64 10.80
CA LEU A 43 -16.85 10.49 11.67
C LEU A 43 -18.17 9.78 11.31
N GLN A 44 -18.46 9.69 10.00
CA GLN A 44 -19.60 8.94 9.51
C GLN A 44 -19.31 7.45 9.63
N ASP A 45 -20.32 6.70 10.04
CA ASP A 45 -20.28 5.25 10.08
C ASP A 45 -20.21 4.65 8.66
N ILE A 46 -20.01 3.34 8.60
CA ILE A 46 -20.00 2.56 7.35
C ILE A 46 -21.34 2.74 6.62
N SER A 47 -21.27 3.10 5.34
CA SER A 47 -22.44 3.28 4.47
C SER A 47 -22.16 2.83 3.04
N SER A 48 -23.20 2.78 2.21
CA SER A 48 -23.04 2.50 0.77
C SER A 48 -22.25 3.58 0.04
N THR A 49 -22.26 4.81 0.57
CA THR A 49 -21.45 5.92 0.06
C THR A 49 -20.03 5.78 0.55
N HIS A 50 -19.82 5.70 1.87
CA HIS A 50 -18.51 5.54 2.49
C HIS A 50 -18.32 4.10 2.98
N LEU A 51 -17.70 3.27 2.14
CA LEU A 51 -17.57 1.82 2.36
C LEU A 51 -16.92 1.44 3.70
N LEU A 52 -16.04 2.30 4.22
CA LEU A 52 -15.40 2.14 5.54
C LEU A 52 -15.65 3.35 6.46
N GLY A 53 -16.64 4.18 6.15
CA GLY A 53 -16.88 5.44 6.85
C GLY A 53 -15.84 6.52 6.54
N THR A 54 -15.85 7.57 7.35
CA THR A 54 -14.97 8.74 7.18
C THR A 54 -14.12 9.02 8.41
N ASP A 55 -13.00 9.73 8.22
CA ASP A 55 -12.13 10.14 9.32
C ASP A 55 -12.59 11.45 10.01
N GLN A 56 -11.80 11.93 10.98
CA GLN A 56 -12.03 13.18 11.70
C GLN A 56 -12.05 14.45 10.83
N LEU A 57 -11.55 14.37 9.59
CA LEU A 57 -11.61 15.43 8.60
C LEU A 57 -12.77 15.21 7.61
N GLY A 58 -13.47 14.08 7.70
CA GLY A 58 -14.54 13.69 6.79
C GLY A 58 -14.02 13.20 5.44
N ARG A 59 -12.82 12.62 5.42
CA ARG A 59 -12.26 11.97 4.23
C ARG A 59 -12.64 10.49 4.23
N ASP A 60 -12.89 9.95 3.05
CA ASP A 60 -13.26 8.54 2.87
C ASP A 60 -12.11 7.59 3.26
N VAL A 61 -12.34 6.74 4.27
CA VAL A 61 -11.29 5.86 4.83
C VAL A 61 -10.84 4.81 3.83
N TRP A 62 -11.76 4.26 3.03
CA TRP A 62 -11.45 3.25 2.02
C TRP A 62 -10.48 3.79 0.96
N SER A 63 -10.79 4.95 0.39
CA SER A 63 -9.96 5.64 -0.60
C SER A 63 -8.58 5.97 0.00
N ARG A 64 -8.53 6.42 1.25
CA ARG A 64 -7.26 6.72 1.94
C ARG A 64 -6.39 5.49 2.16
N ILE A 65 -6.97 4.33 2.47
CA ILE A 65 -6.21 3.07 2.61
C ILE A 65 -5.59 2.67 1.28
N LEU A 66 -6.37 2.74 0.19
CA LEU A 66 -5.91 2.37 -1.15
C LEU A 66 -4.75 3.24 -1.63
N TYR A 67 -4.91 4.56 -1.55
CA TYR A 67 -3.88 5.51 -1.95
C TYR A 67 -2.69 5.51 -0.97
N GLY A 68 -2.94 5.31 0.31
CA GLY A 68 -1.89 5.14 1.33
C GLY A 68 -1.01 3.93 1.01
N GLY A 69 -1.62 2.77 0.71
CA GLY A 69 -0.89 1.58 0.29
C GLY A 69 -0.09 1.79 -0.98
N LYS A 70 -0.65 2.48 -1.99
CA LYS A 70 0.05 2.85 -3.22
C LYS A 70 1.28 3.73 -2.94
N ALA A 71 1.14 4.73 -2.07
CA ALA A 71 2.23 5.60 -1.67
C ALA A 71 3.33 4.82 -0.90
N SER A 72 2.94 3.96 0.04
CA SER A 72 3.88 3.12 0.80
C SER A 72 4.69 2.18 -0.12
N LEU A 73 4.05 1.56 -1.12
CA LEU A 73 4.76 0.76 -2.13
C LEU A 73 5.79 1.58 -2.89
N GLY A 74 5.41 2.78 -3.34
CA GLY A 74 6.32 3.69 -4.04
C GLY A 74 7.54 4.06 -3.19
N ILE A 75 7.32 4.41 -1.92
CA ILE A 75 8.40 4.75 -0.99
C ILE A 75 9.32 3.54 -0.75
N ALA A 76 8.75 2.37 -0.44
CA ALA A 76 9.53 1.16 -0.19
C ALA A 76 10.41 0.78 -1.38
N PHE A 77 9.85 0.83 -2.60
CA PHE A 77 10.58 0.53 -3.82
C PHE A 77 11.76 1.49 -4.04
N ASN A 78 11.55 2.79 -3.83
CA ASN A 78 12.61 3.80 -3.98
C ASN A 78 13.73 3.60 -2.95
N ILE A 79 13.39 3.36 -1.68
CA ILE A 79 14.38 3.13 -0.62
C ILE A 79 15.23 1.89 -0.94
N ILE A 80 14.58 0.77 -1.25
CA ILE A 80 15.28 -0.49 -1.55
C ILE A 80 16.18 -0.31 -2.79
N GLY A 81 15.68 0.36 -3.84
CA GLY A 81 16.45 0.62 -5.05
C GLY A 81 17.72 1.45 -4.78
N ILE A 82 17.58 2.55 -4.04
CA ILE A 82 18.71 3.44 -3.72
C ILE A 82 19.70 2.74 -2.79
N SER A 83 19.24 2.14 -1.70
CA SER A 83 20.11 1.43 -0.75
C SER A 83 20.81 0.26 -1.42
N GLY A 84 20.11 -0.49 -2.27
CA GLY A 84 20.69 -1.57 -3.06
C GLY A 84 21.77 -1.09 -4.02
N ALA A 85 21.51 -0.02 -4.78
CA ALA A 85 22.48 0.56 -5.70
C ALA A 85 23.77 1.02 -4.98
N ILE A 86 23.62 1.73 -3.86
CA ILE A 86 24.77 2.18 -3.05
C ILE A 86 25.52 0.97 -2.48
N GLY A 87 24.82 -0.01 -1.92
CA GLY A 87 25.42 -1.21 -1.33
C GLY A 87 26.21 -2.03 -2.36
N ILE A 88 25.66 -2.21 -3.57
CA ILE A 88 26.35 -2.89 -4.67
C ILE A 88 27.60 -2.12 -5.09
N ALA A 89 27.51 -0.80 -5.22
CA ALA A 89 28.65 0.02 -5.62
C ALA A 89 29.81 -0.04 -4.60
N ILE A 90 29.52 0.13 -3.31
CA ILE A 90 30.53 0.06 -2.25
C ILE A 90 31.08 -1.36 -2.12
N GLY A 91 30.21 -2.37 -2.13
CA GLY A 91 30.62 -3.77 -2.04
C GLY A 91 31.54 -4.19 -3.19
N GLY A 92 31.27 -3.72 -4.40
CA GLY A 92 32.12 -3.97 -5.57
C GLY A 92 33.47 -3.25 -5.53
N LEU A 93 33.60 -2.15 -4.79
CA LEU A 93 34.89 -1.46 -4.59
C LEU A 93 35.74 -2.06 -3.46
N ALA A 94 35.11 -2.74 -2.50
CA ALA A 94 35.78 -3.27 -1.31
C ALA A 94 36.23 -4.74 -1.42
N GLY A 95 35.79 -5.45 -2.45
CA GLY A 95 36.21 -6.81 -2.78
C GLY A 95 37.29 -6.84 -3.86
#